data_AF-A0A3B8V608-F1
#
_entry.id   AF-A0A3B8V608-F1
#
_cell.length_a   1.000
_cell.length_b   1.000
_cell.length_c   1.000
_cell.angle_alpha   90.00
_cell.angle_beta   90.00
_cell.angle_gamma   90.00
#
_symmetry.space_group_name_H-M   'P 1'
#
loop_
_entity.id
_entity.type
_entity.pdbx_description
1 polymer ?
#
loop_
_entity_poly.entity_id
_entity_poly.type
_entity_poly.pdbx_seq_one_letter_code
_entity_poly.pdbx_strand_id
1 'polypeptide(L)' 'MKKYRAGVIGATGMVGRTLVSLMQKHP' A
#
# COMPACT_ATOMS: atom_id res chain seq x y z
N MET A 1 -9.62 -7.63 12.68
CA MET A 1 -9.41 -6.16 12.53
C MET A 1 -10.23 -5.67 11.34
N LYS A 2 -10.84 -4.48 11.41
CA LYS A 2 -11.64 -3.94 10.30
C LYS A 2 -10.71 -3.59 9.14
N LYS A 3 -10.90 -4.21 7.98
CA LYS A 3 -10.10 -3.93 6.78
C LYS A 3 -10.57 -2.62 6.15
N TYR A 4 -9.65 -1.68 5.93
CA TYR A 4 -9.93 -0.40 5.29
C TYR A 4 -9.48 -0.43 3.84
N ARG A 5 -10.30 0.12 2.93
CA ARG A 5 -9.91 0.33 1.53
C ARG A 5 -9.02 1.56 1.47
N ALA A 6 -7.77 1.35 1.07
CA ALA A 6 -6.80 2.42 0.84
C ALA A 6 -6.06 2.18 -0.48
N GLY A 7 -5.64 3.25 -1.13
CA GLY A 7 -4.89 3.22 -2.40
C GLY A 7 -3.69 4.15 -2.35
N VAL A 8 -2.69 3.87 -3.19
CA VAL A 8 -1.46 4.67 -3.30
C VAL A 8 -1.43 5.35 -4.67
N ILE A 9 -1.44 6.69 -4.68
CA ILE A 9 -1.23 7.48 -5.89
C ILE A 9 0.29 7.58 -6.13
N GLY A 10 0.74 7.40 -7.38
CA GLY A 10 2.19 7.41 -7.69
C GLY A 10 2.91 6.12 -7.32
N ALA A 11 2.22 4.98 -7.33
CA ALA A 11 2.75 3.65 -7.01
C ALA A 11 3.92 3.18 -7.92
N THR A 12 4.25 3.90 -8.98
CA THR A 12 5.36 3.58 -9.89
C THR A 12 6.73 3.99 -9.34
N GLY A 13 6.78 5.01 -8.47
CA GLY A 13 8.01 5.44 -7.80
C GLY A 13 8.44 4.47 -6.69
N MET A 14 9.71 4.57 -6.26
CA MET A 14 10.29 3.67 -5.26
C MET A 14 9.48 3.64 -3.95
N VAL A 15 9.07 4.81 -3.46
CA VAL A 15 8.26 4.93 -2.23
C VAL A 15 6.88 4.31 -2.41
N GLY A 16 6.24 4.57 -3.56
CA GLY A 16 4.92 4.06 -3.87
C GLY A 16 4.89 2.53 -3.95
N ARG A 17 5.91 1.92 -4.57
CA ARG A 17 6.06 0.45 -4.62
C ARG A 17 6.24 -0.14 -3.23
N THR A 18 7.08 0.46 -2.39
CA THR A 18 7.32 -0.01 -1.02
C THR A 18 6.04 0.09 -0.18
N LEU A 19 5.29 1.18 -0.29
CA LEU A 19 4.04 1.36 0.44
C LEU A 19 2.99 0.33 0.02
N VAL A 20 2.84 0.07 -1.28
CA VAL A 20 1.96 -1.00 -1.78
C VAL A 20 2.38 -2.37 -1.24
N SER A 21 3.68 -2.67 -1.22
CA SER A 21 4.19 -3.94 -0.68
C SER A 21 3.92 -4.10 0.81
N LEU A 22 3.97 -3.02 1.60
CA LEU A 22 3.64 -3.05 3.03
C LEU A 22 2.14 -3.21 3.25
N MET A 23 1.33 -2.53 2.45
CA MET A 23 -0.14 -2.64 2.52
C MET A 23 -0.65 -4.03 2.17
N GLN A 24 -0.02 -4.74 1.23
CA GLN A 24 -0.38 -6.13 0.92
C GLN A 24 -0.11 -7.10 2.07
N LYS A 25 0.87 -6.80 2.93
CA LYS A 25 1.25 -7.61 4.09
C LYS A 25 0.53 -7.20 5.38
N HIS A 26 -0.35 -6.20 5.32
CA HIS A 26 -1.08 -5.73 6.49
C HIS A 26 -2.18 -6.75 6.88
N PRO A 27 -2.24 -7.18 8.16
CA PRO A 27 -3.25 -8.13 8.65
C PRO A 27 -4.69 -7.57 8.62
#